data_AF-A0A3M9ZQS6-F1
#
_entry.id   AF-A0A3M9ZQS6-F1
#
_cell.length_a   1.000
_cell.length_b   1.000
_cell.length_c   1.000
_cell.angle_alpha   90.00
_cell.angle_beta   90.00
_cell.angle_gamma   90.00
#
_symmetry.space_group_name_H-M   'P 1'
#
loop_
_entity.id
_entity.type
_entity.pdbx_description
1 polymer ?
#
loop_
_entity_poly.entity_id
_entity_poly.type
_entity_poly.pdbx_seq_one_letter_code
_entity_poly.pdbx_strand_id
1 'polypeptide(L)'
;MKGPGLPSVIASVLGVVALSHILVGLFGRDIPAVMASFFKGAEEIVMLGVIFVFVLAWMRRIQPRRRGGPYAIVAFDVFGRETAVEGIRTHFRSRDVALSFARQYRRMHPLHNFAVLTDVGEARRTIIRYV
;
A
#
# COMPACT_ATOMS: atom_id res chain seq x y z
N MET A 1 -0.87 -70.51 37.99
CA MET A 1 -0.14 -69.54 37.14
C MET A 1 1.14 -69.15 37.87
N LYS A 2 2.32 -69.49 37.32
CA LYS A 2 3.62 -69.23 37.96
C LYS A 2 3.96 -67.75 37.71
N GLY A 3 4.03 -66.94 38.75
CA GLY A 3 4.31 -65.50 38.64
C GLY A 3 5.68 -65.23 38.01
N PRO A 4 5.89 -64.04 37.42
CA PRO A 4 7.16 -63.68 36.80
C PRO A 4 8.30 -63.76 37.82
N GLY A 5 9.43 -64.34 37.43
CA GLY A 5 10.59 -64.47 38.30
C GLY A 5 11.20 -63.10 38.62
N LEU A 6 11.67 -62.91 39.86
CA LEU A 6 12.37 -61.71 40.34
C LEU A 6 13.29 -60.99 39.31
N PRO A 7 14.16 -61.68 38.53
CA PRO A 7 15.03 -61.03 37.54
C PRO A 7 14.27 -60.33 36.40
N SER A 8 13.10 -60.84 35.99
CA SER A 8 12.29 -60.26 34.90
C SER A 8 11.62 -58.94 35.30
N VAL A 9 11.24 -58.83 36.58
CA VAL A 9 10.65 -57.61 37.16
C VAL A 9 11.71 -56.52 37.25
N ILE A 10 12.91 -56.86 37.72
CA ILE A 10 14.04 -55.92 37.85
C ILE A 10 14.46 -55.37 36.48
N ALA A 11 14.54 -56.23 35.45
CA ALA A 11 14.86 -55.82 34.09
C ALA A 11 13.81 -54.85 33.51
N SER A 12 12.52 -55.12 33.75
CA SER A 12 11.43 -54.24 33.32
C SER A 12 11.49 -52.87 34.01
N VAL A 13 11.73 -52.83 35.32
CA VAL A 13 11.84 -51.58 36.08
C VAL A 13 13.04 -50.75 35.59
N LEU A 14 14.20 -51.38 35.39
CA LEU A 14 15.38 -50.72 34.84
C LEU A 14 15.13 -50.18 33.43
N GLY A 15 14.44 -50.95 32.59
CA GLY A 15 14.05 -50.53 31.24
C GLY A 15 13.14 -49.29 31.27
N VAL A 16 12.13 -49.27 32.15
CA VAL A 16 11.22 -48.12 32.30
C VAL A 16 11.96 -46.88 32.80
N VAL A 17 12.88 -47.04 33.76
CA VAL A 17 13.67 -45.92 34.29
C VAL A 17 14.61 -45.36 33.22
N ALA A 18 15.31 -46.22 32.47
CA ALA A 18 16.19 -45.80 31.39
C ALA A 18 15.43 -45.07 30.28
N LEU A 19 14.27 -45.62 29.86
CA LEU A 19 13.43 -44.99 28.86
C LEU A 19 12.89 -43.64 29.35
N SER A 20 12.45 -43.56 30.60
CA SER A 20 11.98 -42.31 31.21
C SER A 20 13.07 -41.25 31.22
N HIS A 21 14.31 -41.62 31.57
CA HIS A 21 15.42 -40.68 31.57
C HIS A 21 15.73 -40.14 30.17
N ILE A 22 15.68 -40.99 29.15
CA ILE A 22 15.86 -40.60 27.75
C ILE A 22 14.74 -39.66 27.30
N LEU A 23 13.48 -39.99 27.61
CA LEU A 23 12.33 -39.15 27.23
C LEU A 23 12.40 -37.77 27.89
N VAL A 24 12.75 -37.71 29.18
CA VAL A 24 12.92 -36.44 29.89
C VAL A 24 14.09 -35.62 29.32
N GLY A 25 15.20 -36.27 28.96
CA GLY A 25 16.32 -35.59 28.30
C GLY A 25 15.93 -35.04 26.92
N LEU A 26 15.31 -35.88 26.09
CA LEU A 26 14.95 -35.55 24.73
C LEU A 26 13.90 -34.42 24.67
N PHE A 27 12.80 -34.55 25.43
CA PHE A 27 11.71 -33.59 25.40
C PHE A 27 11.90 -32.42 26.35
N GLY A 28 12.68 -32.57 27.41
CA GLY A 28 12.94 -31.52 28.39
C GLY A 28 14.12 -30.62 28.03
N ARG A 29 15.11 -31.13 27.28
CA ARG A 29 16.35 -30.41 26.98
C ARG A 29 16.63 -30.32 25.49
N ASP A 30 16.73 -31.45 24.80
CA ASP A 30 17.35 -31.48 23.47
C ASP A 30 16.43 -30.91 22.39
N ILE A 31 15.17 -31.37 22.31
CA ILE A 31 14.18 -30.85 21.35
C ILE A 31 13.91 -29.35 21.59
N PRO A 32 13.64 -28.89 22.84
CA PRO A 32 13.47 -27.46 23.09
C PRO A 32 14.69 -26.62 22.73
N ALA A 33 15.91 -27.10 22.99
CA ALA A 33 17.14 -26.38 22.66
C ALA A 33 17.33 -26.21 21.15
N VAL A 34 17.09 -27.27 20.37
CA VAL A 34 17.16 -27.20 18.90
C VAL A 34 16.09 -26.26 18.36
N MET A 35 14.85 -26.36 18.84
CA MET A 35 13.76 -25.45 18.46
C MET A 35 14.10 -23.99 18.78
N ALA A 36 14.59 -23.71 19.99
CA ALA A 36 14.99 -22.36 20.39
C ALA A 36 16.10 -21.82 19.49
N SER A 37 17.11 -22.64 19.15
CA SER A 37 18.20 -22.24 18.25
C SER A 37 17.70 -21.96 16.82
N PHE A 38 16.75 -22.75 16.33
CA PHE A 38 16.14 -22.58 15.01
C PHE A 38 15.33 -21.28 14.95
N PHE A 39 14.49 -21.01 15.96
CA PHE A 39 13.73 -19.76 16.03
C PHE A 39 14.64 -18.55 16.20
N LYS A 40 15.72 -18.65 17.00
CA LYS A 40 16.71 -17.58 17.14
C LYS A 40 17.48 -17.29 15.86
N GLY A 41 17.76 -18.29 15.03
CA GLY A 41 18.36 -18.07 13.71
C GLY A 41 17.36 -17.55 12.68
N ALA A 42 16.12 -18.02 12.75
CA ALA A 42 15.06 -17.62 11.82
C ALA A 42 14.51 -16.21 12.10
N GLU A 43 14.57 -15.72 13.35
CA GLU A 43 14.02 -14.41 13.74
C GLU A 43 14.63 -13.27 12.92
N GLU A 44 15.94 -13.32 12.67
CA GLU A 44 16.66 -12.27 11.94
C GLU A 44 16.22 -12.22 10.47
N ILE A 45 16.12 -13.38 9.83
CA ILE A 45 15.71 -13.50 8.42
C ILE A 45 14.23 -13.11 8.26
N VAL A 46 13.37 -13.57 9.18
CA VAL A 46 11.94 -13.24 9.17
C VAL A 46 11.73 -11.75 9.38
N MET A 47 12.44 -11.15 10.34
CA MET A 47 12.31 -9.72 10.64
C MET A 47 12.79 -8.86 9.47
N LEU A 48 13.92 -9.22 8.83
CA LEU A 48 14.40 -8.55 7.63
C LEU A 48 13.37 -8.65 6.48
N GLY A 49 12.78 -9.82 6.28
CA GLY A 49 11.73 -10.04 5.27
C GLY A 49 10.50 -9.17 5.51
N VAL A 50 10.04 -9.08 6.76
CA VAL A 50 8.89 -8.23 7.13
C VAL A 50 9.18 -6.75 6.87
N ILE A 51 10.35 -6.25 7.30
CA ILE A 51 10.76 -4.86 7.06
C ILE A 51 10.84 -4.57 5.56
N PHE A 52 11.39 -5.48 4.77
CA PHE A 52 11.50 -5.32 3.32
C PHE A 52 10.13 -5.22 2.64
N VAL A 53 9.21 -6.13 2.96
CA VAL A 53 7.83 -6.10 2.43
C VAL A 53 7.12 -4.80 2.85
N PHE A 54 7.32 -4.38 4.09
CA PHE A 54 6.77 -3.13 4.61
C PHE A 54 7.25 -1.91 3.83
N VAL A 55 8.55 -1.80 3.56
CA VAL A 55 9.12 -0.72 2.75
C VAL A 55 8.55 -0.74 1.33
N LEU A 56 8.46 -1.91 0.69
CA LEU A 56 7.89 -2.03 -0.66
C LEU A 56 6.40 -1.62 -0.70
N ALA A 57 5.63 -2.04 0.30
CA ALA A 57 4.21 -1.67 0.42
C ALA A 57 4.06 -0.16 0.67
N TRP A 58 4.89 0.41 1.53
CA TRP A 58 4.90 1.85 1.81
C TRP A 58 5.26 2.64 0.55
N MET A 59 6.29 2.25 -0.19
CA MET A 59 6.71 2.93 -1.42
C MET A 59 5.57 2.99 -2.45
N ARG A 60 4.84 1.89 -2.65
CA ARG A 60 3.65 1.88 -3.53
C ARG A 60 2.55 2.83 -3.05
N ARG A 61 2.41 3.00 -1.73
CA ARG A 61 1.44 3.93 -1.13
C ARG A 61 1.81 5.40 -1.31
N ILE A 62 3.12 5.73 -1.33
CA ILE A 62 3.60 7.10 -1.54
C ILE A 62 3.35 7.57 -2.98
N GLN A 63 3.28 6.66 -3.96
CA GLN A 63 3.13 7.05 -5.35
C GLN A 63 1.92 7.99 -5.51
N PRO A 64 2.15 9.28 -5.84
CA PRO A 64 1.08 10.25 -5.91
C PRO A 64 0.09 9.75 -6.95
N ARG A 65 -1.14 9.47 -6.54
CA ARG A 65 -2.21 9.11 -7.47
C ARG A 65 -2.27 10.24 -8.50
N ARG A 66 -1.83 9.96 -9.72
CA ARG A 66 -1.85 10.89 -10.84
C ARG A 66 -3.31 11.17 -11.22
N ARG A 67 -4.01 11.97 -10.41
CA ARG A 67 -5.30 12.56 -10.74
C ARG A 67 -5.04 13.78 -11.65
N GLY A 68 -4.36 13.53 -12.77
CA GLY A 68 -4.24 14.51 -13.86
C GLY A 68 -5.36 14.23 -14.84
N GLY A 69 -6.57 14.70 -14.52
CA GLY A 69 -7.67 14.72 -15.49
C GLY A 69 -7.44 15.82 -16.52
N PRO A 70 -8.06 15.74 -17.71
CA PRO A 70 -8.06 16.86 -18.63
C PRO A 70 -8.76 18.07 -17.99
N TYR A 71 -8.28 19.26 -18.31
CA TYR A 71 -8.81 20.54 -17.88
C TYR A 71 -9.23 21.33 -19.11
N ALA A 72 -10.37 22.02 -19.03
CA ALA A 72 -10.88 22.85 -20.11
C ALA A 72 -11.03 24.30 -19.65
N ILE A 73 -10.89 25.25 -20.57
CA ILE A 73 -11.21 26.66 -20.37
C ILE A 73 -12.42 26.99 -21.23
N VAL A 74 -13.42 27.61 -20.61
CA VAL A 74 -14.61 28.14 -21.29
C VAL A 74 -14.65 29.65 -21.12
N ALA A 75 -14.95 30.36 -22.19
CA ALA A 75 -15.14 31.80 -22.16
C ALA A 75 -16.63 32.13 -21.96
N PHE A 76 -16.89 33.22 -21.26
CA PHE A 76 -18.21 33.77 -21.02
C PHE A 76 -18.21 35.24 -21.46
N ASP A 77 -19.27 35.64 -22.13
CA ASP A 77 -19.49 37.03 -22.51
C ASP A 77 -19.80 37.90 -21.27
N VAL A 78 -19.88 39.23 -21.44
CA VAL A 78 -20.33 40.19 -20.41
C VAL A 78 -21.71 39.86 -19.84
N PHE A 79 -22.55 39.15 -20.60
CA PHE A 79 -23.86 38.67 -20.14
C PHE A 79 -23.80 37.31 -19.42
N GLY A 80 -22.62 36.74 -19.19
CA GLY A 80 -22.45 35.44 -18.54
C GLY A 80 -22.86 34.24 -19.38
N ARG A 81 -23.04 34.42 -20.70
CA ARG A 81 -23.33 33.33 -21.65
C ARG A 81 -22.04 32.72 -22.16
N GLU A 82 -21.99 31.39 -22.28
CA GLU A 82 -20.83 30.71 -22.87
C GLU A 82 -20.63 31.17 -24.31
N THR A 83 -19.40 31.57 -24.64
CA THR A 83 -19.01 31.99 -25.98
C THR A 83 -17.72 31.28 -26.39
N ALA A 84 -17.64 30.92 -27.67
CA ALA A 84 -16.41 30.43 -28.25
C ALA A 84 -15.57 31.62 -28.73
N VAL A 85 -14.39 31.80 -28.15
CA VAL A 85 -13.41 32.77 -28.64
C VAL A 85 -12.52 32.05 -29.63
N GLU A 86 -12.43 32.58 -30.85
CA GLU A 86 -11.64 31.97 -31.92
C GLU A 86 -10.14 32.13 -31.66
N GLY A 87 -9.35 31.10 -32.01
CA GLY A 87 -7.89 31.15 -31.91
C GLY A 87 -7.28 30.90 -30.52
N ILE A 88 -8.09 30.66 -29.49
CA ILE A 88 -7.57 30.30 -28.15
C ILE A 88 -7.60 28.79 -27.90
N ARG A 89 -6.55 28.27 -27.28
CA ARG A 89 -6.50 26.88 -26.83
C ARG A 89 -7.35 26.71 -25.58
N THR A 90 -8.29 25.78 -25.62
CA THR A 90 -9.24 25.51 -24.53
C THR A 90 -8.91 24.26 -23.72
N HIS A 91 -8.22 23.26 -24.28
CA HIS A 91 -7.94 21.99 -23.61
C HIS A 91 -6.48 21.87 -23.13
N PHE A 92 -6.32 21.45 -21.86
CA PHE A 92 -5.05 21.34 -21.17
C PHE A 92 -4.97 20.07 -20.33
N ARG A 93 -3.76 19.52 -20.19
CA ARG A 93 -3.52 18.32 -19.35
C ARG A 93 -3.24 18.66 -17.89
N SER A 94 -2.83 19.90 -17.60
CA SER A 94 -2.44 20.36 -16.28
C SER A 94 -3.28 21.55 -15.85
N ARG A 95 -3.70 21.53 -14.58
CA ARG A 95 -4.48 22.61 -13.94
C ARG A 95 -3.72 23.93 -13.97
N ASP A 96 -2.44 23.91 -13.63
CA ASP A 96 -1.65 25.12 -13.46
C ASP A 96 -1.41 25.80 -14.81
N VAL A 97 -1.21 25.00 -15.86
CA VAL A 97 -1.12 25.48 -17.24
C VAL A 97 -2.45 26.09 -17.67
N ALA A 98 -3.56 25.38 -17.48
CA ALA A 98 -4.90 25.91 -17.80
C ALA A 98 -5.16 27.25 -17.10
N LEU A 99 -4.78 27.35 -15.82
CA LEU A 99 -4.98 28.57 -15.05
C LEU A 99 -4.08 29.72 -15.50
N SER A 100 -2.84 29.44 -15.90
CA SER A 100 -1.93 30.44 -16.47
C SER A 100 -2.50 31.01 -17.77
N PHE A 101 -2.97 30.15 -18.67
CA PHE A 101 -3.60 30.57 -19.93
C PHE A 101 -4.91 31.33 -19.68
N ALA A 102 -5.75 30.92 -18.73
CA ALA A 102 -6.97 31.66 -18.39
C ALA A 102 -6.67 33.11 -17.97
N ARG A 103 -5.62 33.32 -17.15
CA ARG A 103 -5.16 34.67 -16.76
C ARG A 103 -4.63 35.46 -17.95
N GLN A 104 -3.91 34.81 -18.87
CA GLN A 104 -3.41 35.45 -20.08
C GLN A 104 -4.58 35.86 -21.00
N TYR A 105 -5.54 34.98 -21.21
CA TYR A 105 -6.74 35.26 -22.03
C TYR A 105 -7.58 36.39 -21.44
N ARG A 106 -7.72 36.43 -20.11
CA ARG A 106 -8.36 37.55 -19.40
C ARG A 106 -7.71 38.90 -19.70
N ARG A 107 -6.38 38.94 -19.84
CA ARG A 107 -5.64 40.16 -20.20
C ARG A 107 -5.81 40.54 -21.67
N MET A 108 -5.89 39.56 -22.56
CA MET A 108 -6.03 39.80 -24.01
C MET A 108 -7.48 40.11 -24.42
N HIS A 109 -8.46 39.55 -23.72
CA HIS A 109 -9.89 39.69 -24.00
C HIS A 109 -10.62 40.23 -22.76
N PRO A 110 -10.50 41.53 -22.45
CA PRO A 110 -11.08 42.11 -21.23
C PRO A 110 -12.62 42.04 -21.19
N LEU A 111 -13.28 41.94 -22.35
CA LEU A 111 -14.73 41.79 -22.47
C LEU A 111 -15.23 40.36 -22.21
N HIS A 112 -14.32 39.40 -22.06
CA HIS A 112 -14.66 38.00 -21.82
C HIS A 112 -14.19 37.56 -20.44
N ASN A 113 -15.02 36.76 -19.78
CA ASN A 113 -14.67 36.04 -18.57
C ASN A 113 -14.24 34.61 -18.86
N PHE A 114 -13.32 34.04 -18.08
CA PHE A 114 -12.82 32.69 -18.32
C PHE A 114 -13.00 31.81 -17.08
N ALA A 115 -13.50 30.59 -17.28
CA ALA A 115 -13.56 29.59 -16.23
C ALA A 115 -12.73 28.37 -16.59
N VAL A 116 -12.01 27.83 -15.61
CA VAL A 116 -11.28 26.56 -15.72
C VAL A 116 -12.14 25.46 -15.14
N LEU A 117 -12.39 24.41 -15.93
CA LEU A 117 -13.21 23.26 -15.58
C LEU A 117 -12.38 21.98 -15.54
N THR A 118 -12.78 21.02 -14.70
CA THR A 118 -12.31 19.64 -14.84
C THR A 118 -13.12 18.95 -15.93
N ASP A 119 -12.44 18.42 -16.94
CA ASP A 119 -13.05 17.62 -18.00
C ASP A 119 -13.14 16.15 -17.53
N VAL A 120 -14.04 15.89 -16.58
CA VAL A 120 -14.35 14.54 -16.09
C VAL A 120 -15.63 14.07 -16.79
N GLY A 121 -15.53 13.88 -18.10
CA GLY A 121 -16.62 13.42 -18.95
C GLY A 121 -17.68 14.48 -19.23
N GLU A 122 -18.36 14.33 -20.37
CA GLU A 122 -19.36 15.29 -20.88
C GLU A 122 -20.52 15.54 -19.90
N ALA A 123 -20.82 14.58 -19.02
CA ALA A 123 -21.96 14.64 -18.12
C ALA A 123 -21.79 15.58 -16.92
N ARG A 124 -20.56 15.94 -16.50
CA ARG A 124 -20.37 16.73 -15.27
C ARG A 124 -19.12 17.60 -15.27
N ARG A 125 -19.17 18.69 -16.03
CA ARG A 125 -18.15 19.75 -16.00
C ARG A 125 -18.24 20.50 -14.67
N THR A 126 -17.18 20.45 -13.86
CA THR A 126 -17.11 21.16 -12.58
C THR A 126 -16.16 22.36 -12.72
N ILE A 127 -16.65 23.56 -12.42
CA ILE A 127 -15.82 24.78 -12.40
C ILE A 127 -14.87 24.71 -11.21
N ILE A 128 -13.57 24.73 -11.48
CA ILE A 128 -12.53 24.74 -10.46
C ILE A 128 -12.24 26.16 -10.02
N ARG A 129 -12.21 27.09 -11.01
CA ARG A 129 -11.84 28.48 -10.76
C ARG A 129 -12.36 29.38 -11.87
N TYR A 130 -12.91 30.52 -11.46
CA TYR A 130 -13.24 31.64 -12.33
C TYR A 130 -12.10 32.65 -12.29
N VAL A 131 -11.70 33.17 -13.46
CA VAL A 131 -10.57 34.10 -13.65
C VAL A 131 -11.00 35.21 -14.54
#